data_AF-A0A496ZCA0-F1
#
_entry.id   AF-A0A496ZCA0-F1
#
_cell.length_a   1.000
_cell.length_b   1.000
_cell.length_c   1.000
_cell.angle_alpha   90.00
_cell.angle_beta   90.00
_cell.angle_gamma   90.00
#
_symmetry.space_group_name_H-M   'P 1'
#
loop_
_entity.id
_entity.type
_entity.pdbx_description
1 polymer ?
#
loop_
_entity_poly.entity_id
_entity_poly.type
_entity_poly.pdbx_seq_one_letter_code
_entity_poly.pdbx_strand_id
1 'polypeptide(L)'
;PAADIIVNATSVSNVDESSDMEALVKDLEMPDCELVMDMNYDRPDNFWEKMARKQEAQFLDGLKPLAYQARRTLSLWTGLQVPPEAFIEALSSH
;
A
#
# COMPACT_ATOMS: atom_id res chain seq x y z
N PRO A 1 5.47 4.24 20.18
CA PRO A 1 5.37 5.45 19.33
C PRO A 1 3.90 5.73 19.05
N ALA A 2 3.53 6.95 18.69
CA ALA A 2 2.16 7.28 18.27
C ALA A 2 2.20 7.74 16.82
N ALA A 3 1.36 7.15 15.98
CA ALA A 3 1.20 7.51 14.58
C ALA A 3 -0.17 7.04 14.10
N ASP A 4 -0.91 7.93 13.44
CA ASP A 4 -2.21 7.61 12.84
C ASP A 4 -2.05 6.90 11.49
N ILE A 5 -0.93 7.14 10.80
CA ILE A 5 -0.64 6.60 9.47
C ILE A 5 0.76 5.98 9.43
N ILE A 6 0.84 4.76 8.90
CA ILE A 6 2.09 4.03 8.65
C ILE A 6 2.23 3.85 7.13
N VAL A 7 3.41 4.15 6.59
CA VAL A 7 3.71 3.96 5.17
C VAL A 7 4.95 3.08 5.02
N ASN A 8 4.78 1.88 4.49
CA ASN A 8 5.89 1.09 4.00
C ASN A 8 6.33 1.61 2.62
N ALA A 9 7.50 2.21 2.58
CA ALA A 9 8.19 2.60 1.34
C ALA A 9 9.44 1.75 1.07
N THR A 10 9.62 0.64 1.81
CA THR A 10 10.67 -0.34 1.53
C THR A 10 10.20 -1.31 0.46
N SER A 11 11.10 -2.13 -0.06
CA SER A 11 10.74 -3.23 -0.98
C SER A 11 10.24 -4.49 -0.27
N VAL A 12 9.97 -4.43 1.04
CA VAL A 12 9.70 -5.60 1.89
C VAL A 12 8.25 -5.57 2.38
N SER A 13 7.53 -6.64 2.09
CA SER A 13 6.12 -6.86 2.39
C SER A 13 5.87 -8.24 3.01
N ASN A 14 6.74 -9.23 2.77
CA ASN A 14 6.60 -10.58 3.30
C ASN A 14 7.90 -11.12 3.93
N VAL A 15 7.79 -12.27 4.60
CA VAL A 15 8.90 -12.89 5.35
C VAL A 15 10.04 -13.37 4.44
N ASP A 16 9.72 -13.78 3.21
CA ASP A 16 10.71 -14.24 2.24
C ASP A 16 11.61 -13.09 1.75
N GLU A 17 11.09 -11.85 1.79
CA GLU A 17 11.84 -10.63 1.49
C GLU A 17 12.69 -10.16 2.68
N SER A 18 12.21 -10.30 3.93
CA SER A 18 13.01 -10.09 5.15
C SER A 18 12.31 -10.61 6.41
N SER A 19 12.91 -11.62 7.04
CA SER A 19 12.48 -12.12 8.35
C SER A 19 12.68 -11.10 9.48
N ASP A 20 13.75 -10.31 9.40
CA ASP A 20 14.08 -9.33 10.44
C ASP A 20 13.05 -8.19 10.46
N MET A 21 12.61 -7.75 9.27
CA MET A 21 11.54 -6.75 9.16
C MET A 21 10.20 -7.31 9.68
N GLU A 22 9.89 -8.57 9.37
CA GLU A 22 8.68 -9.22 9.86
C GLU A 22 8.65 -9.23 11.40
N ALA A 23 9.77 -9.56 12.05
CA ALA A 23 9.90 -9.53 13.50
C ALA A 23 9.68 -8.12 14.07
N LEU A 24 10.29 -7.10 13.47
CA LEU A 24 10.10 -5.70 13.86
C LEU A 24 8.65 -5.24 13.75
N VAL A 25 7.94 -5.62 12.67
CA VAL A 25 6.54 -5.22 12.45
C VAL A 25 5.59 -5.98 13.38
N LYS A 26 5.88 -7.25 13.70
CA LYS A 26 5.08 -8.02 14.68
C LYS A 26 5.07 -7.40 16.07
N ASP A 27 6.20 -6.84 16.47
CA ASP A 27 6.40 -6.19 17.77
C ASP A 27 5.92 -4.72 17.78
N LEU A 28 5.49 -4.19 16.62
CA LEU A 28 4.99 -2.84 16.49
C LEU A 28 3.56 -2.72 17.05
N GLU A 29 3.42 -2.02 18.16
CA GLU A 29 2.13 -1.63 18.73
C GLU A 29 1.83 -0.17 18.41
N MET A 30 0.80 0.07 17.59
CA MET A 30 0.34 1.41 17.21
C MET A 30 -1.18 1.49 17.45
N PRO A 31 -1.60 1.72 18.70
CA PRO A 31 -3.00 1.60 19.11
C PRO A 31 -3.95 2.63 18.44
N ASP A 32 -3.42 3.76 17.97
CA ASP A 32 -4.19 4.82 17.31
C ASP A 32 -4.00 4.81 15.78
N CYS A 33 -3.45 3.73 15.21
CA CYS A 33 -3.24 3.66 13.77
C CYS A 33 -4.58 3.51 13.03
N GLU A 34 -4.88 4.43 12.12
CA GLU A 34 -6.08 4.41 11.29
C GLU A 34 -5.80 3.85 9.89
N LEU A 35 -4.56 3.97 9.40
CA LEU A 35 -4.17 3.54 8.05
C LEU A 35 -2.75 2.99 8.00
N VAL A 36 -2.62 1.81 7.41
CA VAL A 36 -1.34 1.26 6.97
C VAL A 36 -1.34 1.20 5.45
N MET A 37 -0.34 1.84 4.85
CA MET A 37 -0.13 1.87 3.41
C MET A 37 1.14 1.11 3.06
N ASP A 38 1.05 0.19 2.11
CA ASP A 38 2.21 -0.44 1.49
C ASP A 38 2.35 0.03 0.05
N MET A 39 3.49 0.63 -0.29
CA MET A 39 3.76 1.08 -1.66
C MET A 39 3.95 -0.09 -2.63
N ASN A 40 4.23 -1.29 -2.11
CA ASN A 40 4.29 -2.51 -2.91
C ASN A 40 2.87 -2.99 -3.25
N TYR A 41 2.77 -3.69 -4.38
CA TYR A 41 1.52 -4.25 -4.89
C TYR A 41 1.73 -5.72 -5.30
N ASP A 42 0.63 -6.46 -5.41
CA ASP A 42 0.62 -7.90 -5.74
C ASP A 42 1.55 -8.73 -4.84
N ARG A 43 1.51 -8.43 -3.54
CA ARG A 43 2.30 -9.13 -2.51
C ARG A 43 1.41 -10.06 -1.70
N PRO A 44 1.41 -11.38 -1.98
CA PRO A 44 0.70 -12.33 -1.14
C PRO A 44 1.35 -12.38 0.24
N ASP A 45 0.54 -12.71 1.25
CA ASP A 45 0.97 -12.89 2.64
C ASP A 45 1.63 -11.66 3.30
N ASN A 46 1.16 -10.46 2.93
CA ASN A 46 1.71 -9.18 3.36
C ASN A 46 1.61 -8.97 4.90
N PHE A 47 2.76 -8.79 5.58
CA PHE A 47 2.76 -8.59 7.03
C PHE A 47 2.31 -7.18 7.47
N TRP A 48 2.37 -6.17 6.60
CA TRP A 48 1.80 -4.84 6.86
C TRP A 48 0.27 -4.90 6.85
N GLU A 49 -0.32 -5.66 5.93
CA GLU A 49 -1.76 -5.92 5.92
C GLU A 49 -2.20 -6.67 7.19
N LYS A 50 -1.44 -7.70 7.59
CA LYS A 50 -1.69 -8.43 8.84
C LYS A 50 -1.61 -7.52 10.07
N MET A 51 -0.62 -6.63 10.10
CA MET A 51 -0.46 -5.66 11.19
C MET A 51 -1.62 -4.67 11.23
N ALA A 52 -2.04 -4.12 10.09
CA ALA A 52 -3.19 -3.23 9.99
C ALA A 52 -4.46 -3.90 10.54
N ARG A 53 -4.72 -5.16 10.13
CA ARG A 53 -5.84 -5.96 10.64
C ARG A 53 -5.77 -6.20 12.14
N LYS A 54 -4.58 -6.47 12.69
CA LYS A 54 -4.37 -6.65 14.15
C LYS A 54 -4.71 -5.39 14.93
N GLN A 55 -4.48 -4.22 14.34
CA GLN A 55 -4.72 -2.91 14.95
C GLN A 55 -6.08 -2.30 14.57
N GLU A 56 -6.93 -3.03 13.85
CA GLU A 56 -8.22 -2.54 13.33
C GLU A 56 -8.08 -1.30 12.40
N ALA A 57 -6.89 -1.11 11.82
CA ALA A 57 -6.58 -0.05 10.87
C ALA A 57 -7.01 -0.44 9.44
N GLN A 58 -7.23 0.57 8.60
CA GLN A 58 -7.40 0.35 7.16
C GLN A 58 -6.08 -0.07 6.52
N PHE A 59 -6.16 -0.88 5.46
CA PHE A 59 -5.01 -1.23 4.64
C PHE A 59 -5.17 -0.71 3.21
N LEU A 60 -4.09 -0.15 2.66
CA LEU A 60 -4.00 0.32 1.28
C LEU A 60 -2.72 -0.23 0.64
N ASP A 61 -2.85 -0.95 -0.47
CA ASP A 61 -1.71 -1.42 -1.27
C ASP A 61 -1.25 -0.38 -2.30
N GLY A 62 -0.19 -0.72 -3.04
CA GLY A 62 0.42 0.14 -4.04
C GLY A 62 -0.40 0.31 -5.33
N LEU A 63 -1.41 -0.52 -5.60
CA LEU A 63 -2.14 -0.51 -6.88
C LEU A 63 -2.95 0.76 -7.07
N LYS A 64 -3.70 1.20 -6.04
CA LYS A 64 -4.47 2.45 -6.14
C LYS A 64 -3.56 3.66 -6.36
N PRO A 65 -2.50 3.89 -5.56
CA PRO A 65 -1.50 4.94 -5.84
C PRO A 65 -0.93 4.88 -7.26
N LEU A 66 -0.60 3.69 -7.75
CA LEU A 66 -0.09 3.49 -9.11
C LEU A 66 -1.10 3.96 -10.18
N ALA A 67 -2.38 3.61 -10.04
CA ALA A 67 -3.44 4.07 -10.93
C ALA A 67 -3.56 5.59 -10.96
N TYR A 68 -3.58 6.23 -9.79
CA TYR A 68 -3.69 7.69 -9.67
C TYR A 68 -2.44 8.40 -10.21
N GLN A 69 -1.25 7.83 -10.00
CA GLN A 69 0.00 8.32 -10.58
C GLN A 69 -0.04 8.25 -12.11
N ALA A 70 -0.42 7.10 -12.68
CA ALA A 70 -0.51 6.93 -14.13
C ALA A 70 -1.52 7.91 -14.75
N ARG A 71 -2.69 8.10 -14.12
CA ARG A 71 -3.68 9.10 -14.52
C ARG A 71 -3.11 10.50 -14.55
N ARG A 72 -2.39 10.89 -13.50
CA ARG A 72 -1.77 12.21 -13.42
C ARG A 72 -0.73 12.41 -14.52
N THR A 73 0.13 11.42 -14.76
CA THR A 73 1.15 11.46 -15.81
C THR A 73 0.52 11.56 -17.21
N LEU A 74 -0.51 10.75 -17.51
CA LEU A 74 -1.20 10.81 -18.80
C LEU A 74 -1.81 12.19 -19.04
N SER A 75 -2.43 12.76 -18.01
CA SER A 75 -3.01 14.11 -18.07
C SER A 75 -1.95 15.17 -18.35
N LEU A 76 -0.77 15.07 -17.72
CA LEU A 76 0.33 16.00 -17.96
C LEU A 76 0.87 15.91 -19.40
N TRP A 77 0.90 14.72 -19.99
CA TRP A 77 1.41 14.52 -21.35
C TRP A 77 0.42 14.90 -22.45
N THR A 78 -0.87 14.67 -22.21
CA THR A 78 -1.89 14.73 -23.27
C THR A 78 -2.91 15.85 -23.08
N GLY A 79 -3.00 16.42 -21.87
CA GLY A 79 -4.08 17.32 -21.48
C GLY A 79 -5.43 16.63 -21.26
N LEU A 80 -5.56 15.34 -21.59
CA LEU A 80 -6.82 14.60 -21.44
C LEU A 80 -7.09 14.30 -19.96
N GLN A 81 -8.35 14.47 -19.56
CA GLN A 81 -8.85 14.10 -18.23
C GLN A 81 -9.60 12.78 -18.35
N VAL A 82 -8.95 11.69 -17.95
CA VAL A 82 -9.55 10.35 -17.96
C VAL A 82 -10.02 10.01 -16.53
N PRO A 83 -11.21 9.40 -16.35
CA PRO A 83 -11.70 8.96 -15.04
C PRO A 83 -10.73 7.95 -14.37
N PRO A 84 -10.55 7.98 -13.04
CA PRO A 84 -9.64 7.04 -12.35
C PRO A 84 -10.02 5.58 -12.54
N GLU A 85 -11.31 5.29 -12.72
CA GLU A 85 -11.86 3.94 -12.86
C GLU A 85 -11.25 3.21 -14.07
N ALA A 86 -10.98 3.93 -15.16
CA ALA A 86 -10.35 3.36 -16.35
C ALA A 86 -8.92 2.85 -16.08
N PHE A 87 -8.18 3.49 -15.17
CA PHE A 87 -6.84 3.03 -14.78
C PHE A 87 -6.91 1.86 -13.81
N ILE A 88 -7.86 1.90 -12.87
CA ILE A 88 -8.07 0.80 -11.92
C ILE A 88 -8.50 -0.48 -12.68
N GLU A 89 -9.42 -0.34 -13.64
CA GLU A 89 -9.86 -1.45 -14.50
C GLU A 89 -8.71 -2.02 -15.35
N ALA A 90 -7.88 -1.14 -15.93
CA ALA A 90 -6.72 -1.56 -16.71
C ALA A 90 -5.72 -2.39 -15.88
N LEU A 91 -5.54 -2.07 -14.60
CA LEU A 91 -4.69 -2.85 -13.69
C LEU A 91 -5.35 -4.16 -13.23
N SER A 92 -6.68 -4.23 -13.22
CA SER A 92 -7.43 -5.43 -12.77
C SER A 92 -7.58 -6.51 -13.86
N SER A 93 -7.14 -6.22 -15.09
CA SER A 93 -7.33 -7.05 -16.27
C SER A 93 -6.13 -7.97 -16.59
N HIS A 94 -5.21 -8.16 -15.64
CA HIS A 94 -3.99 -8.95 -15.78
C HIS A 94 -3.92 -10.07 -14.75
#